data_AF-A0AAU7LR23-F1
#
_entry.id   AF-A0AAU7LR23-F1
#
_cell.length_a   1.000
_cell.length_b   1.000
_cell.length_c   1.000
_cell.angle_alpha   90.00
_cell.angle_beta   90.00
_cell.angle_gamma   90.00
#
_symmetry.space_group_name_H-M   'P 1'
#
loop_
_entity.id
_entity.type
_entity.pdbx_description
1 polymer ?
#
loop_
_entity_poly.entity_id
_entity_poly.type
_entity_poly.pdbx_seq_one_letter_code
_entity_poly.pdbx_strand_id
1 'polypeptide(L)'
;MTSALPLSPSPPLSPPIEPPSQETRGQRADGTKARQNLLHTALRLFAEKGFSKTSTREIALAASANIASISYYFGDKAGLYRAAFTEPMGCTEDQRALYDQPDFTLRQSLQAFIGSFLAPMKQGELVQQCTRLHFREMLEPTGLWAEEINNDIKPAHAALVAVLARHLGLSAADDGLHRLAFSITGLPLQLFIGRDCVQAIRPELIEQPEAIDAWVSQMVLYAEAMVNIEAAQRQPPPAYQEQPEKS
;
A
#
# COMPACT_ATOMS: atom_id res chain seq x y z
N MET A 1 12.60 -79.97 -15.01
CA MET A 1 12.85 -79.65 -13.59
C MET A 1 12.66 -78.15 -13.44
N THR A 2 11.44 -77.74 -13.11
CA THR A 2 11.04 -76.33 -13.09
C THR A 2 10.65 -76.00 -11.66
N SER A 3 11.49 -75.20 -11.00
CA SER A 3 11.39 -74.84 -9.59
C SER A 3 10.27 -73.82 -9.39
N ALA A 4 9.24 -74.18 -8.62
CA ALA A 4 8.19 -73.26 -8.16
C ALA A 4 8.67 -72.50 -6.91
N LEU A 5 8.69 -71.17 -6.99
CA LEU A 5 8.99 -70.26 -5.88
C LEU A 5 7.79 -70.16 -4.91
N PRO A 6 8.00 -70.05 -3.59
CA PRO A 6 6.92 -69.92 -2.60
C PRO A 6 6.36 -68.49 -2.54
N LEU A 7 5.03 -68.40 -2.41
CA LEU A 7 4.28 -67.16 -2.15
C LEU A 7 4.66 -66.55 -0.80
N SER A 8 4.99 -65.26 -0.79
CA SER A 8 5.23 -64.47 0.44
C SER A 8 3.90 -63.95 1.03
N PRO A 9 3.76 -63.83 2.36
CA PRO A 9 2.53 -63.32 2.98
C PRO A 9 2.41 -61.79 2.90
N SER A 10 1.17 -61.30 2.75
CA SER A 10 0.81 -59.88 2.70
C SER A 10 1.16 -59.12 3.99
N PRO A 11 1.51 -57.81 3.92
CA PRO A 11 1.83 -57.00 5.09
C PRO A 11 0.57 -56.64 5.91
N PRO A 12 0.71 -56.33 7.21
CA PRO A 12 -0.42 -55.95 8.05
C PRO A 12 -0.96 -54.57 7.65
N LEU A 13 -2.29 -54.42 7.71
CA LEU A 13 -3.01 -53.17 7.49
C LEU A 13 -2.52 -52.08 8.45
N SER A 14 -2.20 -50.90 7.92
CA SER A 14 -1.87 -49.71 8.74
C SER A 14 -3.06 -49.30 9.61
N PRO A 15 -2.82 -48.77 10.84
CA PRO A 15 -3.90 -48.33 11.70
C PRO A 15 -4.62 -47.10 11.10
N PRO A 16 -5.89 -46.84 11.46
CA PRO A 16 -6.63 -45.70 10.96
C PRO A 16 -5.94 -44.39 11.39
N ILE A 17 -5.82 -43.43 10.46
CA ILE A 17 -5.39 -42.07 10.78
C ILE A 17 -6.46 -41.45 11.68
N GLU A 18 -6.17 -41.38 12.97
CA GLU A 18 -7.05 -40.74 13.95
C GLU A 18 -7.14 -39.24 13.64
N PRO A 19 -8.34 -38.64 13.56
CA PRO A 19 -8.48 -37.22 13.27
C PRO A 19 -7.83 -36.40 14.40
N PRO A 20 -7.18 -35.26 14.09
CA PRO A 20 -6.46 -34.48 15.11
C PRO A 20 -7.39 -34.09 16.25
N SER A 21 -6.98 -34.44 17.48
CA SER A 21 -7.72 -34.20 18.72
C SER A 21 -7.99 -32.71 18.95
N GLN A 22 -9.15 -32.40 19.55
CA GLN A 22 -9.63 -31.03 19.75
C GLN A 22 -8.66 -30.13 20.53
N GLU A 23 -7.84 -30.71 21.42
CA GLU A 23 -6.78 -30.01 22.18
C GLU A 23 -5.67 -29.44 21.28
N THR A 24 -5.27 -30.17 20.24
CA THR A 24 -4.23 -29.73 19.31
C THR A 24 -4.74 -28.58 18.42
N ARG A 25 -6.06 -28.55 18.17
CA ARG A 25 -6.73 -27.48 17.41
C ARG A 25 -6.83 -26.19 18.23
N GLY A 26 -7.12 -26.29 19.54
CA GLY A 26 -7.13 -25.17 20.47
C GLY A 26 -5.77 -24.50 20.64
N GLN A 27 -4.71 -25.29 20.89
CA GLN A 27 -3.34 -24.76 21.07
C GLN A 27 -2.79 -24.05 19.82
N ARG A 28 -3.12 -24.53 18.62
CA ARG A 28 -2.73 -23.88 17.35
C ARG A 28 -3.49 -22.58 17.10
N ALA A 29 -4.78 -22.54 17.46
CA ALA A 29 -5.58 -21.33 17.37
C ALA A 29 -5.09 -20.25 18.35
N ASP A 30 -4.75 -20.64 19.59
CA ASP A 30 -4.24 -19.73 20.62
C ASP A 30 -2.86 -19.17 20.25
N GLY A 31 -1.97 -19.99 19.71
CA GLY A 31 -0.66 -19.54 19.20
C GLY A 31 -0.77 -18.56 18.04
N THR A 32 -1.71 -18.79 17.12
CA THR A 32 -1.97 -17.88 15.99
C THR A 32 -2.49 -16.53 16.47
N LYS A 33 -3.42 -16.53 17.45
CA LYS A 33 -3.96 -15.31 18.06
C LYS A 33 -2.89 -14.53 18.82
N ALA A 34 -2.02 -15.21 19.55
CA ALA A 34 -0.90 -14.58 20.25
C ALA A 34 0.10 -13.92 19.28
N ARG A 35 0.44 -14.59 18.17
CA ARG A 35 1.29 -14.03 17.11
C ARG A 35 0.68 -12.77 16.50
N GLN A 36 -0.61 -12.81 16.16
CA GLN A 36 -1.34 -11.67 15.59
C GLN A 36 -1.40 -10.49 16.56
N ASN A 37 -1.69 -10.73 17.84
CA ASN A 37 -1.72 -9.67 18.85
C ASN A 37 -0.35 -8.98 19.00
N LEU A 38 0.71 -9.78 19.00
CA LEU A 38 2.08 -9.29 19.05
C LEU A 38 2.43 -8.47 17.81
N LEU A 39 2.03 -8.93 16.63
CA LEU A 39 2.22 -8.23 15.36
C LEU A 39 1.50 -6.88 15.32
N HIS A 40 0.21 -6.84 15.66
CA HIS A 40 -0.58 -5.59 15.67
C HIS A 40 -0.04 -4.59 16.71
N THR A 41 0.40 -5.10 17.87
CA THR A 41 1.03 -4.25 18.89
C THR A 41 2.34 -3.67 18.39
N ALA A 42 3.16 -4.47 17.71
CA ALA A 42 4.42 -4.01 17.12
C ALA A 42 4.17 -2.96 16.04
N LEU A 43 3.23 -3.21 15.12
CA LEU A 43 2.81 -2.27 14.09
C LEU A 43 2.44 -0.90 14.69
N ARG A 44 1.57 -0.88 15.70
CA ARG A 44 1.18 0.36 16.37
C ARG A 44 2.37 1.11 16.93
N LEU A 45 3.24 0.43 17.69
CA LEU A 45 4.39 1.07 18.32
C LEU A 45 5.44 1.54 17.30
N PHE A 46 5.64 0.79 16.20
CA PHE A 46 6.52 1.21 15.11
C PHE A 46 5.95 2.40 14.34
N ALA A 47 4.65 2.43 14.05
CA ALA A 47 4.00 3.58 13.43
C ALA A 47 4.09 4.83 14.33
N GLU A 48 3.97 4.65 15.65
CA GLU A 48 4.07 5.71 16.65
C GLU A 48 5.46 6.29 16.82
N LYS A 49 6.45 5.43 17.11
CA LYS A 49 7.77 5.84 17.61
C LYS A 49 8.89 5.62 16.59
N GLY A 50 8.62 4.85 15.54
CA GLY A 50 9.61 4.42 14.54
C GLY A 50 10.43 3.21 14.99
N PHE A 51 11.18 2.65 14.04
CA PHE A 51 11.97 1.44 14.27
C PHE A 51 12.98 1.62 15.41
N SER A 52 13.83 2.65 15.35
CA SER A 52 14.95 2.82 16.30
C SER A 52 14.51 3.04 17.75
N LYS A 53 13.40 3.75 17.97
CA LYS A 53 12.93 4.13 19.33
C LYS A 53 12.07 3.07 20.02
N THR A 54 11.64 2.03 19.30
CA THR A 54 10.79 0.97 19.84
C THR A 54 11.63 -0.24 20.24
N SER A 55 11.45 -0.77 21.46
CA SER A 55 12.18 -1.96 21.91
C SER A 55 11.32 -3.24 21.86
N THR A 56 11.94 -4.41 21.68
CA THR A 56 11.22 -5.70 21.74
C THR A 56 10.61 -5.96 23.11
N ARG A 57 11.27 -5.50 24.19
CA ARG A 57 10.73 -5.59 25.56
C ARG A 57 9.46 -4.76 25.74
N GLU A 58 9.46 -3.54 25.19
CA GLU A 58 8.28 -2.67 25.20
C GLU A 58 7.12 -3.28 24.41
N ILE A 59 7.39 -3.82 23.22
CA ILE A 59 6.37 -4.50 22.40
C ILE A 59 5.80 -5.71 23.15
N ALA A 60 6.66 -6.57 23.71
CA ALA A 60 6.22 -7.76 24.45
C ALA A 60 5.35 -7.37 25.66
N LEU A 61 5.77 -6.35 26.41
CA LEU A 61 5.01 -5.82 27.54
C LEU A 61 3.64 -5.28 27.11
N ALA A 62 3.59 -4.47 26.05
CA ALA A 62 2.35 -3.89 25.54
C ALA A 62 1.41 -4.96 24.95
N ALA A 63 1.96 -6.05 24.41
CA ALA A 63 1.19 -7.17 23.88
C ALA A 63 0.78 -8.19 24.94
N SER A 64 1.15 -7.99 26.21
CA SER A 64 1.02 -8.98 27.29
C SER A 64 1.58 -10.36 26.88
N ALA A 65 2.69 -10.37 26.16
CA ALA A 65 3.33 -11.54 25.60
C ALA A 65 4.71 -11.79 26.23
N ASN A 66 5.16 -13.03 26.22
CA ASN A 66 6.53 -13.36 26.58
C ASN A 66 7.49 -12.78 25.51
N ILE A 67 8.58 -12.13 25.94
CA ILE A 67 9.61 -11.62 25.01
C ILE A 67 10.20 -12.73 24.12
N ALA A 68 10.27 -13.97 24.64
CA ALA A 68 10.70 -15.13 23.86
C ALA A 68 9.78 -15.44 22.67
N SER A 69 8.50 -15.02 22.71
CA SER A 69 7.57 -15.16 21.60
C SER A 69 7.97 -14.33 20.39
N ILE A 70 8.66 -13.19 20.59
CA ILE A 70 9.20 -12.39 19.47
C ILE A 70 10.26 -13.18 18.73
N SER A 71 11.23 -13.75 19.45
CA SER A 71 12.27 -14.58 18.85
C SER A 71 11.72 -15.84 18.21
N TYR A 72 10.72 -16.47 18.84
CA TYR A 72 10.10 -17.67 18.31
C TYR A 72 9.32 -17.44 17.00
N TYR A 73 8.50 -16.38 16.92
CA TYR A 73 7.65 -16.14 15.75
C TYR A 73 8.29 -15.31 14.64
N PHE A 74 9.22 -14.43 15.00
CA PHE A 74 9.74 -13.40 14.09
C PHE A 74 11.27 -13.35 14.04
N GLY A 75 11.96 -14.18 14.85
CA GLY A 75 13.43 -14.24 14.93
C GLY A 75 14.02 -13.09 15.74
N ASP A 76 13.85 -11.86 15.26
CA ASP A 76 14.39 -10.66 15.90
C ASP A 76 13.49 -9.43 15.68
N LYS A 77 13.98 -8.25 16.09
CA LYS A 77 13.28 -6.97 15.91
C LYS A 77 13.09 -6.61 14.43
N ALA A 78 14.07 -6.92 13.58
CA ALA A 78 14.01 -6.59 12.15
C ALA A 78 13.01 -7.50 11.43
N GLY A 79 12.96 -8.79 11.77
CA GLY A 79 11.95 -9.74 11.31
C GLY A 79 10.54 -9.35 11.76
N LEU A 80 10.38 -8.92 13.02
CA LEU A 80 9.09 -8.40 13.51
C LEU A 80 8.68 -7.11 12.79
N TYR A 81 9.63 -6.21 12.51
CA TYR A 81 9.37 -4.99 11.76
C TYR A 81 8.94 -5.27 10.32
N ARG A 82 9.66 -6.16 9.62
CA ARG A 82 9.30 -6.60 8.27
C ARG A 82 7.91 -7.23 8.24
N ALA A 83 7.61 -8.12 9.19
CA ALA A 83 6.29 -8.72 9.33
C ALA A 83 5.21 -7.66 9.56
N ALA A 84 5.45 -6.67 10.42
CA ALA A 84 4.51 -5.58 10.69
C ALA A 84 4.30 -4.67 9.47
N PHE A 85 5.32 -4.54 8.62
CA PHE A 85 5.25 -3.77 7.38
C PHE A 85 4.42 -4.51 6.31
N THR A 86 4.66 -5.81 6.09
CA THR A 86 4.08 -6.53 4.95
C THR A 86 2.80 -7.31 5.24
N GLU A 87 2.67 -7.95 6.40
CA GLU A 87 1.58 -8.90 6.64
C GLU A 87 0.20 -8.26 6.84
N PRO A 88 0.05 -7.14 7.58
CA PRO A 88 -1.27 -6.58 7.86
C PRO A 88 -2.00 -6.00 6.62
N MET A 89 -1.28 -5.68 5.54
CA MET A 89 -1.88 -5.17 4.30
C MET A 89 -2.45 -6.29 3.41
N GLY A 90 -2.10 -7.55 3.67
CA GLY A 90 -2.52 -8.71 2.85
C GLY A 90 -1.92 -8.69 1.44
N CYS A 91 -2.38 -9.60 0.57
CA CYS A 91 -2.16 -9.45 -0.87
C CYS A 91 -3.04 -8.30 -1.35
N THR A 92 -2.44 -7.14 -1.59
CA THR A 92 -3.10 -6.04 -2.28
C THR A 92 -3.44 -6.51 -3.68
N GLU A 93 -4.73 -6.61 -3.99
CA GLU A 93 -5.19 -6.67 -5.38
C GLU A 93 -4.55 -5.51 -6.15
N ASP A 94 -4.29 -5.71 -7.44
CA ASP A 94 -3.65 -4.69 -8.27
C ASP A 94 -4.52 -3.42 -8.34
N GLN A 95 -4.25 -2.46 -7.46
CA GLN A 95 -5.01 -1.23 -7.35
C GLN A 95 -4.90 -0.35 -8.61
N ARG A 96 -3.92 -0.61 -9.49
CA ARG A 96 -3.79 0.09 -10.78
C ARG A 96 -5.00 -0.17 -11.67
N ALA A 97 -5.57 -1.38 -11.60
CA ALA A 97 -6.78 -1.74 -12.33
C ALA A 97 -8.00 -0.90 -11.93
N LEU A 98 -7.97 -0.19 -10.80
CA LEU A 98 -9.07 0.69 -10.40
C LEU A 98 -9.14 1.96 -11.24
N TYR A 99 -8.03 2.44 -11.80
CA TYR A 99 -7.97 3.74 -12.49
C TYR A 99 -7.37 3.69 -13.89
N ASP A 100 -6.53 2.71 -14.23
CA ASP A 100 -6.03 2.52 -15.59
C ASP A 100 -7.00 1.68 -16.42
N GLN A 101 -8.16 2.27 -16.71
CA GLN A 101 -9.20 1.67 -17.55
C GLN A 101 -9.27 2.40 -18.90
N PRO A 102 -9.28 1.67 -20.03
CA PRO A 102 -9.24 2.29 -21.36
C PRO A 102 -10.47 3.16 -21.65
N ASP A 103 -11.63 2.81 -21.08
CA ASP A 103 -12.90 3.51 -21.31
C ASP A 103 -13.17 4.64 -20.32
N PHE A 104 -12.27 4.87 -19.35
CA PHE A 104 -12.44 5.96 -18.40
C PHE A 104 -12.10 7.30 -19.04
N THR A 105 -12.91 8.30 -18.72
CA THR A 105 -12.52 9.70 -18.88
C THR A 105 -11.35 10.04 -17.95
N LEU A 106 -10.65 11.16 -18.23
CA LEU A 106 -9.60 11.66 -17.35
C LEU A 106 -10.11 11.84 -15.92
N ARG A 107 -11.29 12.44 -15.77
CA ARG A 107 -11.94 12.65 -14.47
C ARG A 107 -12.16 11.36 -13.71
N GLN A 108 -12.70 10.33 -14.38
CA GLN A 108 -12.96 9.03 -13.75
C GLN A 108 -11.65 8.36 -13.32
N SER A 109 -10.62 8.41 -14.14
CA SER A 109 -9.29 7.87 -13.81
C SER A 109 -8.68 8.59 -12.61
N LEU A 110 -8.71 9.93 -12.60
CA LEU A 110 -8.21 10.73 -11.48
C LEU A 110 -9.01 10.50 -10.19
N GLN A 111 -10.34 10.38 -10.28
CA GLN A 111 -11.21 10.11 -9.15
C GLN A 111 -10.94 8.73 -8.55
N ALA A 112 -10.76 7.72 -9.39
CA ALA A 112 -10.41 6.38 -8.94
C ALA A 112 -8.99 6.34 -8.33
N PHE A 113 -8.02 7.02 -8.94
CA PHE A 113 -6.64 7.09 -8.44
C PHE A 113 -6.56 7.79 -7.07
N ILE A 114 -7.11 9.00 -6.95
CA ILE A 114 -7.09 9.75 -5.69
C ILE A 114 -7.95 9.05 -4.64
N GLY A 115 -9.10 8.50 -5.05
CA GLY A 115 -10.00 7.77 -4.18
C GLY A 115 -9.39 6.50 -3.61
N SER A 116 -8.67 5.70 -4.41
CA SER A 116 -7.97 4.51 -3.93
C SER A 116 -6.79 4.89 -3.03
N PHE A 117 -6.07 5.97 -3.36
CA PHE A 117 -4.96 6.47 -2.54
C PHE A 117 -5.42 6.93 -1.15
N LEU A 118 -6.58 7.60 -1.05
CA LEU A 118 -7.14 8.06 0.22
C LEU A 118 -8.05 7.03 0.91
N ALA A 119 -8.36 5.90 0.26
CA ALA A 119 -9.20 4.85 0.85
C ALA A 119 -8.73 4.39 2.24
N PRO A 120 -7.43 4.19 2.51
CA PRO A 120 -6.94 3.81 3.85
C PRO A 120 -7.33 4.76 4.98
N MET A 121 -7.55 6.06 4.70
CA MET A 121 -7.96 7.03 5.72
C MET A 121 -9.38 6.80 6.23
N LYS A 122 -10.22 6.12 5.43
CA LYS A 122 -11.61 5.77 5.80
C LYS A 122 -11.71 4.39 6.44
N GLN A 123 -10.60 3.66 6.53
CA GLN A 123 -10.55 2.31 7.09
C GLN A 123 -10.30 2.32 8.60
N GLY A 124 -10.42 1.16 9.21
CA GLY A 124 -10.14 0.97 10.63
C GLY A 124 -8.68 1.26 11.02
N GLU A 125 -8.47 1.42 12.32
CA GLU A 125 -7.20 1.81 12.94
C GLU A 125 -5.99 0.99 12.45
N LEU A 126 -6.17 -0.33 12.24
CA LEU A 126 -5.10 -1.20 11.77
C LEU A 126 -4.53 -0.73 10.42
N VAL A 127 -5.41 -0.45 9.43
CA VAL A 127 -5.01 -0.01 8.09
C VAL A 127 -4.36 1.37 8.14
N GLN A 128 -4.86 2.26 8.99
CA GLN A 128 -4.25 3.58 9.20
C GLN A 128 -2.84 3.46 9.78
N GLN A 129 -2.63 2.55 10.75
CA GLN A 129 -1.31 2.28 11.32
C GLN A 129 -0.35 1.68 10.29
N CYS A 130 -0.82 0.77 9.43
CA CYS A 130 -0.03 0.22 8.32
C CYS A 130 0.45 1.34 7.41
N THR A 131 -0.49 2.16 6.95
CA THR A 131 -0.21 3.26 6.02
C THR A 131 0.78 4.25 6.62
N ARG A 132 0.61 4.59 7.90
CA ARG A 132 1.53 5.44 8.64
C ARG A 132 2.94 4.83 8.79
N LEU A 133 3.04 3.53 8.98
CA LEU A 133 4.34 2.84 9.02
C LEU A 133 5.05 2.91 7.66
N HIS A 134 4.32 2.74 6.54
CA HIS A 134 4.88 2.87 5.19
C HIS A 134 5.41 4.29 4.93
N PHE A 135 4.65 5.32 5.28
CA PHE A 135 5.11 6.70 5.16
C PHE A 135 6.28 7.03 6.08
N ARG A 136 6.39 6.38 7.25
CA ARG A 136 7.57 6.54 8.09
C ARG A 136 8.80 5.91 7.46
N GLU A 137 8.68 4.71 6.90
CA GLU A 137 9.78 4.02 6.18
C GLU A 137 10.26 4.84 4.97
N MET A 138 9.36 5.59 4.32
CA MET A 138 9.74 6.56 3.27
C MET A 138 10.64 7.68 3.78
N LEU A 139 10.39 8.20 4.99
CA LEU A 139 11.12 9.32 5.58
C LEU A 139 12.36 8.89 6.37
N GLU A 140 12.32 7.67 6.93
CA GLU A 140 13.35 7.07 7.78
C GLU A 140 13.65 5.63 7.29
N PRO A 141 14.29 5.46 6.12
CA PRO A 141 14.43 4.15 5.48
C PRO A 141 15.33 3.20 6.27
N THR A 142 14.83 1.99 6.51
CA THR A 142 15.54 0.87 7.15
C THR A 142 16.01 -0.19 6.15
N GLY A 143 15.67 0.00 4.86
CA GLY A 143 16.02 -0.88 3.76
C GLY A 143 14.82 -1.57 3.10
N LEU A 144 13.64 -1.55 3.75
CA LEU A 144 12.40 -2.08 3.17
C LEU A 144 11.84 -1.14 2.08
N TRP A 145 12.11 0.16 2.20
CA TRP A 145 11.64 1.16 1.22
C TRP A 145 12.08 0.87 -0.23
N ALA A 146 13.25 0.27 -0.43
CA ALA A 146 13.74 -0.03 -1.77
C ALA A 146 12.91 -1.13 -2.46
N GLU A 147 12.42 -2.11 -1.70
CA GLU A 147 11.53 -3.16 -2.22
C GLU A 147 10.17 -2.55 -2.57
N GLU A 148 9.60 -1.72 -1.67
CA GLU A 148 8.35 -0.98 -1.89
C GLU A 148 8.41 -0.10 -3.14
N ILE A 149 9.52 0.63 -3.34
CA ILE A 149 9.71 1.46 -4.54
C ILE A 149 9.59 0.61 -5.80
N ASN A 150 10.22 -0.57 -5.81
CA ASN A 150 10.32 -1.39 -7.01
C ASN A 150 9.04 -2.17 -7.29
N ASN A 151 8.38 -2.66 -6.26
CA ASN A 151 7.24 -3.57 -6.39
C ASN A 151 5.90 -2.82 -6.51
N ASP A 152 5.77 -1.66 -5.86
CA ASP A 152 4.48 -0.99 -5.70
C ASP A 152 4.50 0.43 -6.30
N ILE A 153 5.49 1.25 -5.92
CA ILE A 153 5.50 2.68 -6.30
C ILE A 153 5.83 2.87 -7.79
N LYS A 154 6.90 2.25 -8.30
CA LYS A 154 7.29 2.37 -9.71
C LYS A 154 6.17 1.92 -10.65
N PRO A 155 5.53 0.75 -10.44
CA PRO A 155 4.44 0.33 -11.30
C PRO A 155 3.19 1.22 -11.19
N ALA A 156 2.85 1.72 -9.99
CA ALA A 156 1.75 2.67 -9.82
C ALA A 156 2.02 4.01 -10.53
N HIS A 157 3.25 4.54 -10.40
CA HIS A 157 3.68 5.74 -11.12
C HIS A 157 3.60 5.55 -12.63
N ALA A 158 4.09 4.41 -13.14
CA ALA A 158 4.03 4.09 -14.57
C ALA A 158 2.58 4.02 -15.09
N ALA A 159 1.66 3.44 -14.31
CA ALA A 159 0.24 3.38 -14.67
C ALA A 159 -0.40 4.78 -14.74
N LEU A 160 -0.15 5.64 -13.75
CA LEU A 160 -0.64 7.02 -13.79
C LEU A 160 -0.07 7.79 -14.99
N VAL A 161 1.23 7.63 -15.28
CA VAL A 161 1.87 8.23 -16.46
C VAL A 161 1.21 7.73 -17.75
N ALA A 162 0.90 6.44 -17.87
CA ALA A 162 0.22 5.87 -19.03
C ALA A 162 -1.19 6.46 -19.22
N VAL A 163 -1.95 6.61 -18.13
CA VAL A 163 -3.27 7.28 -18.13
C VAL A 163 -3.14 8.71 -18.62
N LEU A 164 -2.20 9.48 -18.07
CA LEU A 164 -1.99 10.87 -18.45
C LEU A 164 -1.53 11.01 -19.91
N ALA A 165 -0.62 10.15 -20.38
CA ALA A 165 -0.17 10.11 -21.76
C ALA A 165 -1.34 9.85 -22.72
N ARG A 166 -2.19 8.87 -22.39
CA ARG A 166 -3.39 8.53 -23.17
C ARG A 166 -4.33 9.72 -23.31
N HIS A 167 -4.62 10.42 -22.22
CA HIS A 167 -5.52 11.58 -22.22
C HIS A 167 -4.92 12.83 -22.87
N LEU A 168 -3.60 12.97 -22.89
CA LEU A 168 -2.90 14.06 -23.58
C LEU A 168 -2.55 13.73 -25.04
N GLY A 169 -2.84 12.51 -25.52
CA GLY A 169 -2.53 12.08 -26.89
C GLY A 169 -1.04 11.94 -27.18
N LEU A 170 -0.23 11.63 -26.16
CA LEU A 170 1.23 11.53 -26.27
C LEU A 170 1.64 10.10 -26.66
N SER A 171 2.58 9.98 -27.61
CA SER A 171 3.16 8.70 -28.02
C SER A 171 4.21 8.17 -27.04
N ALA A 172 4.80 9.05 -26.22
CA ALA A 172 5.78 8.72 -25.20
C ALA A 172 5.70 9.70 -24.03
N ALA A 173 6.03 9.21 -22.83
CA ALA A 173 6.15 10.04 -21.64
C ALA A 173 7.48 10.80 -21.66
N ASP A 174 7.42 12.11 -21.38
CA ASP A 174 8.58 12.97 -21.18
C ASP A 174 8.68 13.43 -19.71
N ASP A 175 9.75 14.13 -19.37
CA ASP A 175 9.98 14.62 -18.01
C ASP A 175 8.84 15.54 -17.50
N GLY A 176 8.15 16.25 -18.40
CA GLY A 176 6.99 17.09 -18.05
C GLY A 176 5.85 16.23 -17.51
N LEU A 177 5.56 15.12 -18.19
CA LEU A 177 4.54 14.18 -17.77
C LEU A 177 4.87 13.49 -16.44
N HIS A 178 6.14 13.15 -16.22
CA HIS A 178 6.59 12.61 -14.94
C HIS A 178 6.45 13.64 -13.81
N ARG A 179 6.81 14.91 -14.03
CA ARG A 179 6.60 15.99 -13.06
C ARG A 179 5.11 16.19 -12.75
N LEU A 180 4.25 16.13 -13.76
CA LEU A 180 2.80 16.19 -13.58
C LEU A 180 2.29 15.03 -12.71
N ALA A 181 2.70 13.79 -13.01
CA ALA A 181 2.31 12.61 -12.24
C ALA A 181 2.74 12.70 -10.76
N PHE A 182 3.98 13.15 -10.49
CA PHE A 182 4.43 13.39 -9.11
C PHE A 182 3.62 14.50 -8.43
N SER A 183 3.27 15.56 -9.14
CA SER A 183 2.50 16.68 -8.59
C SER A 183 1.08 16.26 -8.22
N ILE A 184 0.41 15.49 -9.10
CA ILE A 184 -0.91 14.91 -8.83
C ILE A 184 -0.85 13.93 -7.65
N THR A 185 0.17 13.07 -7.59
CA THR A 185 0.37 12.14 -6.46
C THR A 185 0.65 12.88 -5.14
N GLY A 186 1.31 14.03 -5.21
CA GLY A 186 1.56 14.90 -4.06
C GLY A 186 0.28 15.43 -3.41
N LEU A 187 -0.81 15.59 -4.17
CA LEU A 187 -2.09 16.09 -3.65
C LEU A 187 -2.65 15.21 -2.53
N PRO A 188 -2.92 13.90 -2.71
CA PRO A 188 -3.39 13.05 -1.62
C PRO A 188 -2.28 12.71 -0.62
N LEU A 189 -1.01 12.64 -1.05
CA LEU A 189 0.13 12.35 -0.17
C LEU A 189 0.22 13.33 1.01
N GLN A 190 -0.12 14.61 0.79
CA GLN A 190 -0.05 15.63 1.83
C GLN A 190 -0.95 15.32 3.04
N LEU A 191 -2.06 14.58 2.87
CA LEU A 191 -2.98 14.27 3.98
C LEU A 191 -2.42 13.22 4.93
N PHE A 192 -1.44 12.44 4.48
CA PHE A 192 -0.74 11.49 5.33
C PHE A 192 0.44 12.12 6.06
N ILE A 193 1.24 12.93 5.36
CA ILE A 193 2.44 13.56 5.94
C ILE A 193 2.06 14.77 6.80
N GLY A 194 1.11 15.58 6.34
CA GLY A 194 0.66 16.82 6.98
C GLY A 194 -0.57 16.66 7.87
N ARG A 195 -0.93 15.42 8.25
CA ARG A 195 -2.16 15.15 9.02
C ARG A 195 -2.26 15.99 10.28
N ASP A 196 -1.18 16.08 11.06
CA ASP A 196 -1.17 16.84 12.32
C ASP A 196 -1.42 18.34 12.08
N CYS A 197 -0.93 18.88 10.97
CA CYS A 197 -1.21 20.26 10.57
C CYS A 197 -2.69 20.44 10.23
N VAL A 198 -3.28 19.54 9.44
CA VAL A 198 -4.71 19.60 9.09
C VAL A 198 -5.58 19.47 10.34
N GLN A 199 -5.26 18.53 11.24
CA GLN A 199 -5.97 18.33 12.51
C GLN A 199 -5.88 19.57 13.42
N ALA A 200 -4.72 20.23 13.47
CA ALA A 200 -4.52 21.42 14.29
C ALA A 200 -5.19 22.67 13.73
N ILE A 201 -5.25 22.80 12.40
CA ILE A 201 -5.76 24.01 11.72
C ILE A 201 -7.27 23.93 11.50
N ARG A 202 -7.76 22.79 10.97
CA ARG A 202 -9.16 22.58 10.60
C ARG A 202 -9.50 21.08 10.68
N PRO A 203 -9.74 20.55 11.89
CA PRO A 203 -9.93 19.11 12.10
C PRO A 203 -11.11 18.52 11.32
N GLU A 204 -12.16 19.30 11.07
CA GLU A 204 -13.35 18.87 10.34
C GLU A 204 -13.07 18.44 8.90
N LEU A 205 -11.89 18.76 8.36
CA LEU A 205 -11.46 18.33 7.02
C LEU A 205 -11.05 16.85 6.97
N ILE A 206 -10.81 16.18 8.09
CA ILE A 206 -10.34 14.77 8.10
C ILE A 206 -11.02 13.89 9.15
N GLU A 207 -11.81 14.47 10.06
CA GLU A 207 -12.47 13.73 11.13
C GLU A 207 -13.55 12.75 10.65
N GLN A 208 -14.24 13.09 9.55
CA GLN A 208 -15.36 12.29 9.02
C GLN A 208 -15.00 11.66 7.67
N PRO A 209 -15.45 10.43 7.37
CA PRO A 209 -15.24 9.80 6.07
C PRO A 209 -15.71 10.65 4.89
N GLU A 210 -16.82 11.38 5.05
CA GLU A 210 -17.38 12.27 4.03
C GLU A 210 -16.46 13.48 3.75
N ALA A 211 -15.66 13.91 4.74
CA ALA A 211 -14.67 14.96 4.54
C ALA A 211 -13.53 14.47 3.63
N ILE A 212 -13.15 13.19 3.73
CA ILE A 212 -12.19 12.57 2.80
C ILE A 212 -12.76 12.49 1.38
N ASP A 213 -14.05 12.19 1.22
CA ASP A 213 -14.71 12.20 -0.10
C ASP A 213 -14.77 13.61 -0.71
N ALA A 214 -14.94 14.64 0.13
CA ALA A 214 -14.83 16.03 -0.30
C ALA A 214 -13.41 16.38 -0.75
N TRP A 215 -12.37 15.89 -0.05
CA TRP A 215 -10.98 16.02 -0.49
C TRP A 215 -10.74 15.37 -1.85
N VAL A 216 -11.23 14.14 -2.06
CA VAL A 216 -11.10 13.46 -3.36
C VAL A 216 -11.71 14.33 -4.46
N SER A 217 -12.96 14.78 -4.26
CA SER A 217 -13.68 15.60 -5.23
C SER A 217 -12.91 16.89 -5.57
N GLN A 218 -12.36 17.56 -4.56
CA GLN A 218 -11.62 18.81 -4.75
C GLN A 218 -10.25 18.58 -5.39
N MET A 219 -9.52 17.55 -5.00
CA MET A 219 -8.21 17.21 -5.57
C MET A 219 -8.32 16.77 -7.03
N VAL A 220 -9.42 16.11 -7.43
CA VAL A 220 -9.69 15.81 -8.84
C VAL A 220 -9.80 17.10 -9.66
N LEU A 221 -10.51 18.11 -9.17
CA LEU A 221 -10.59 19.41 -9.87
C LEU A 221 -9.22 20.07 -10.01
N TYR A 222 -8.39 20.01 -8.97
CA TYR A 222 -7.01 20.52 -9.03
C TYR A 222 -6.15 19.74 -10.03
N ALA A 223 -6.24 18.41 -10.01
CA ALA A 223 -5.51 17.56 -10.94
C ALA A 223 -5.95 17.81 -12.40
N GLU A 224 -7.25 17.92 -12.68
CA GLU A 224 -7.75 18.30 -14.00
C GLU A 224 -7.19 19.65 -14.47
N ALA A 225 -7.16 20.65 -13.58
CA ALA A 225 -6.57 21.96 -13.89
C ALA A 225 -5.07 21.84 -14.23
N MET A 226 -4.31 21.03 -13.48
CA MET A 226 -2.89 20.76 -13.78
C MET A 226 -2.72 20.10 -15.16
N VAL A 227 -3.54 19.09 -15.49
CA VAL A 227 -3.50 18.41 -16.79
C VAL A 227 -3.85 19.37 -17.92
N ASN A 228 -4.84 20.25 -17.73
CA ASN A 228 -5.23 21.24 -18.74
C ASN A 228 -4.12 22.26 -19.02
N ILE A 229 -3.40 22.70 -17.97
CA ILE A 229 -2.24 23.58 -18.12
C ILE A 229 -1.13 22.88 -18.90
N GLU A 230 -0.83 21.61 -18.55
CA GLU A 230 0.16 20.81 -19.25
C GLU A 230 -0.21 20.62 -20.74
N ALA A 231 -1.49 20.36 -21.03
CA ALA A 231 -2.00 20.26 -22.40
C ALA A 231 -1.81 21.57 -23.18
N ALA A 232 -2.12 22.71 -22.57
CA ALA A 232 -1.99 24.02 -23.19
C ALA A 232 -0.53 24.38 -23.50
N GLN A 233 0.41 24.04 -22.61
CA GLN A 233 1.84 24.29 -22.82
C GLN A 233 2.44 23.45 -23.96
N ARG A 234 1.82 22.32 -24.28
CA ARG A 234 2.24 21.42 -25.36
C ARG A 234 1.72 21.84 -26.74
N GLN A 235 0.73 22.73 -26.78
CA GLN A 235 0.26 23.28 -28.05
C GLN A 235 1.29 24.27 -28.60
N PRO A 236 1.56 24.27 -29.92
CA PRO A 236 2.42 25.27 -30.51
C PRO A 236 1.83 26.67 -30.24
N PRO A 237 2.67 27.69 -29.95
CA PRO A 237 2.17 29.05 -29.82
C PRO A 237 1.41 29.46 -31.09
N PRO A 238 0.34 30.25 -30.97
CA PRO A 238 -0.44 30.67 -32.13
C PRO A 238 0.51 31.33 -33.15
N ALA A 239 0.44 30.87 -34.40
CA ALA A 239 1.25 31.43 -35.48
C ALA A 239 1.00 32.94 -35.54
N TYR A 240 2.08 33.72 -35.43
CA TYR A 240 2.03 35.16 -35.57
C TYR A 240 1.50 35.46 -36.97
N GLN A 241 0.26 35.92 -37.08
CA GLN A 241 -0.27 36.40 -38.36
C GLN A 241 0.49 37.69 -38.67
N GLU A 242 1.47 37.60 -39.57
CA GLU A 242 2.09 38.77 -40.20
C GLU A 242 0.98 39.65 -40.76
N GLN A 243 0.75 40.80 -40.11
CA GLN A 243 -0.10 41.83 -40.68
C GLN A 243 0.59 42.32 -41.95
N PRO A 244 -0.07 42.31 -43.11
CA PRO A 244 0.54 42.84 -44.32
C PRO A 244 0.81 44.33 -44.10
N GLU A 245 2.09 44.71 -44.21
CA GLU A 245 2.51 46.11 -44.29
C GLU A 245 1.69 46.78 -45.40
N LYS A 246 0.81 47.69 -45.02
CA LYS A 246 0.14 48.58 -45.97
C LYS A 246 1.19 49.55 -46.48
N SER A 247 1.68 49.30 -47.69
CA SER A 247 2.39 50.30 -48.51
C SER A 247 1.44 51.02 -49.46
#